data_AF-A0A6I3U4Y2-F1
#
_entry.id   AF-A0A6I3U4Y2-F1
#
_cell.length_a   1.000
_cell.length_b   1.000
_cell.length_c   1.000
_cell.angle_alpha   90.00
_cell.angle_beta   90.00
_cell.angle_gamma   90.00
#
_symmetry.space_group_name_H-M   'P 1'
#
loop_
_entity.id
_entity.type
_entity.pdbx_description
1 polymer ?
#
loop_
_entity_poly.entity_id
_entity_poly.type
_entity_poly.pdbx_seq_one_letter_code
_entity_poly.pdbx_strand_id
1 'polypeptide(L)' 'MIKLLALDMDGTLLNEAKEIPQAHITAIHQAIEKGVKLV' A
#
# COMPACT_ATOMS: atom_id res chain seq x y z
N MET A 1 -1.79 13.82 -10.75
CA MET A 1 -0.75 13.36 -9.80
C MET A 1 -1.43 12.94 -8.52
N ILE A 2 -1.32 11.67 -8.15
CA ILE A 2 -1.85 11.15 -6.89
C ILE A 2 -0.86 11.53 -5.79
N LYS A 3 -1.32 12.16 -4.72
CA LYS A 3 -0.48 12.60 -3.59
C LYS A 3 -0.72 11.83 -2.30
N LEU A 4 -1.83 11.10 -2.24
CA LEU A 4 -2.28 10.34 -1.09
C LEU A 4 -2.87 9.02 -1.56
N LEU A 5 -2.40 7.92 -0.99
CA LEU A 5 -3.06 6.63 -1.04
C LEU A 5 -3.59 6.35 0.37
N ALA A 6 -4.91 6.26 0.52
CA ALA A 6 -5.53 5.78 1.74
C ALA A 6 -5.90 4.30 1.53
N LEU A 7 -5.30 3.39 2.30
CA LEU A 7 -5.56 1.95 2.17
C LEU A 7 -6.22 1.44 3.44
N ASP A 8 -7.36 0.78 3.31
CA ASP A 8 -7.97 0.08 4.43
C ASP A 8 -7.21 -1.22 4.71
N MET A 9 -7.13 -1.62 5.98
CA MET A 9 -6.31 -2.77 6.39
C MET A 9 -6.93 -4.09 5.93
N ASP A 10 -8.13 -4.42 6.42
CA ASP A 10 -8.80 -5.68 6.10
C ASP A 10 -9.50 -5.57 4.73
N GLY A 11 -9.19 -6.50 3.82
CA GLY A 11 -9.81 -6.58 2.50
C GLY A 11 -9.25 -5.63 1.43
N THR A 12 -8.22 -4.83 1.75
CA THR A 12 -7.52 -3.99 0.76
C THR A 12 -6.01 -4.16 0.82
N LEU A 13 -5.38 -3.87 1.96
CA LEU A 13 -3.93 -4.02 2.13
C LEU A 13 -3.54 -5.47 2.40
N LEU A 14 -4.35 -6.16 3.20
CA LEU A 14 -4.12 -7.54 3.61
C LEU A 14 -4.72 -8.53 2.59
N ASN A 15 -4.02 -9.64 2.37
CA ASN A 15 -4.57 -10.78 1.65
C ASN A 15 -5.63 -11.52 2.50
N GLU A 16 -6.24 -12.57 1.95
CA GLU A 16 -7.24 -13.38 2.66
C GLU A 16 -6.69 -14.03 3.96
N ALA A 17 -5.38 -14.19 4.08
CA ALA A 17 -4.70 -14.68 5.27
C ALA A 17 -4.40 -13.59 6.31
N LYS A 18 -4.87 -12.35 6.11
CA LYS A 18 -4.54 -11.17 6.93
C LYS A 18 -3.04 -10.84 6.97
N GLU A 19 -2.32 -11.14 5.91
CA GLU A 19 -0.89 -10.82 5.75
C GLU A 19 -0.72 -9.74 4.68
N ILE A 20 0.34 -8.94 4.80
CA ILE A 20 0.72 -7.98 3.76
C ILE A 20 1.64 -8.72 2.77
N PRO A 21 1.21 -8.97 1.51
CA PRO A 21 2.05 -9.61 0.52
C PRO A 21 3.28 -8.76 0.21
N GLN A 22 4.43 -9.41 -0.05
CA GLN A 22 5.65 -8.71 -0.44
C GLN A 22 5.44 -7.75 -1.61
N ALA A 23 4.58 -8.14 -2.58
CA ALA A 23 4.24 -7.33 -3.74
C ALA A 23 3.58 -5.99 -3.34
N HIS A 24 2.73 -5.98 -2.31
CA HIS A 24 2.10 -4.74 -1.82
C HIS A 24 3.15 -3.84 -1.16
N ILE A 25 4.07 -4.42 -0.39
CA ILE A 25 5.19 -3.68 0.22
C ILE A 25 6.07 -3.03 -0.86
N THR A 26 6.42 -3.77 -1.90
CA THR A 26 7.21 -3.25 -3.03
C THR A 26 6.48 -2.11 -3.75
N ALA A 27 5.18 -2.26 -4.00
CA ALA A 27 4.38 -1.22 -4.64
C ALA A 27 4.27 0.05 -3.77
N ILE A 28 4.09 -0.13 -2.46
CA ILE A 28 4.05 0.97 -1.49
C ILE A 28 5.40 1.70 -1.46
N HIS A 29 6.51 0.98 -1.41
CA HIS A 29 7.84 1.57 -1.46
C HIS A 29 8.05 2.41 -2.73
N GLN A 30 7.67 1.89 -3.90
CA GLN A 30 7.75 2.64 -5.15
C GLN A 30 6.85 3.87 -5.15
N ALA A 31 5.69 3.82 -4.50
CA ALA A 31 4.79 4.96 -4.36
C ALA A 31 5.41 6.04 -3.44
N ILE A 32 6.01 5.62 -2.33
CA ILE A 32 6.70 6.52 -1.39
C ILE A 32 7.92 7.16 -2.06
N GLU A 33 8.72 6.41 -2.84
CA GLU A 33 9.85 6.96 -3.62
C GLU A 33 9.39 8.02 -4.63
N LYS A 34 8.18 7.89 -5.17
CA LYS A 34 7.56 8.89 -6.05
C LYS A 34 6.93 10.07 -5.30
N GLY A 35 7.08 10.13 -3.97
CA GLY A 35 6.56 11.21 -3.13
C GLY A 35 5.07 11.09 -2.80
N VAL A 36 4.47 9.91 -2.96
CA VAL A 36 3.09 9.64 -2.55
C VAL A 36 3.07 9.27 -1.07
N LYS A 37 2.25 9.96 -0.28
CA LYS A 37 2.05 9.58 1.13
C LYS A 37 1.03 8.45 1.22
N LEU A 38 1.34 7.44 2.02
CA LEU A 38 0.41 6.38 2.39
C LEU A 38 -0.20 6.70 3.76
N VAL A 39 -1.52 6.57 3.89
CA VAL A 39 -2.27 6.75 5.16
C VAL A 39 -3.25 5.60 5.39
#